data_AF-A0A965UQ54-F1
#
_entry.id   AF-A0A965UQ54-F1
#
_cell.length_a   1.000
_cell.length_b   1.000
_cell.length_c   1.000
_cell.angle_alpha   90.00
_cell.angle_beta   90.00
_cell.angle_gamma   90.00
#
_symmetry.space_group_name_H-M   'P 1'
#
loop_
_entity.id
_entity.type
_entity.pdbx_description
1 polymer ?
#
loop_
_entity_poly.entity_id
_entity_poly.type
_entity_poly.pdbx_seq_one_letter_code
_entity_poly.pdbx_strand_id
1 'polypeptide(L)'
;MGAKYGLDNFTNRRKAAESRSPNTLDTIYQELALDYQWSSEQTEYYKSAEIAAEVKNCCPVTENINKVKDGDLIVSDMYLPAWAIERILRKNGLSQSVQIFVTTGGKSSGAIWPHLPAIEAHIGDNYHSDVLSPNAYGIHGVHYTGTLFTELEASVSPSLGQLMRIVRLANPYPPNSFLHDMWLEQSQLNLPVLILASLELPPGGLAFVMRDCIHLQAIHEAIHGTVNPAFHCSRIAFASGGQDFAEYVRQVAFGRLIVDLQGTGGSISSFWMRAFGEMPKLAYVTGTLRNGLLMAPCLHDAIEYFNSAPYGTLLDYPNLAKCEFSEEVLDCQAAARQCAVSHIPHFQFSPDRDTLIRLVAEMPRSVTVQKNTHICDHRISTIENSK
;
A
#
# COMPACT_ATOMS: atom_id res chain seq x y z
N MET A 1 21.54 0.62 -4.28
CA MET A 1 22.87 1.05 -4.75
C MET A 1 23.84 -0.13 -4.81
N GLY A 2 24.31 -0.67 -3.68
CA GLY A 2 25.28 -1.78 -3.60
C GLY A 2 25.04 -2.93 -4.58
N ALA A 3 23.97 -3.72 -4.36
CA ALA A 3 23.65 -4.87 -5.21
C ALA A 3 23.42 -4.50 -6.69
N LYS A 4 22.72 -3.40 -6.95
CA LYS A 4 22.37 -2.96 -8.32
C LYS A 4 23.61 -2.64 -9.17
N TYR A 5 24.64 -2.09 -8.56
CA TYR A 5 25.84 -1.61 -9.25
C TYR A 5 27.10 -2.43 -8.93
N GLY A 6 26.97 -3.55 -8.22
CA GLY A 6 28.12 -4.37 -7.81
C GLY A 6 29.10 -3.64 -6.90
N LEU A 7 28.62 -2.72 -6.06
CA LEU A 7 29.46 -1.95 -5.13
C LEU A 7 29.57 -2.69 -3.79
N ASP A 8 30.73 -3.30 -3.58
CA ASP A 8 31.03 -4.08 -2.38
C ASP A 8 30.94 -3.23 -1.11
N ASN A 9 30.19 -3.71 -0.13
CA ASN A 9 30.01 -3.09 1.19
C ASN A 9 29.58 -1.60 1.14
N PHE A 10 28.84 -1.21 0.09
CA PHE A 10 28.45 0.18 -0.17
C PHE A 10 27.81 0.87 1.03
N THR A 11 26.86 0.23 1.70
CA THR A 11 26.15 0.83 2.84
C THR A 11 27.09 1.27 3.95
N ASN A 12 28.07 0.43 4.30
CA ASN A 12 29.01 0.74 5.38
C ASN A 12 30.03 1.80 4.97
N ARG A 13 30.53 1.74 3.73
CA ARG A 13 31.43 2.76 3.18
C ARG A 13 30.73 4.12 3.08
N ARG A 14 29.48 4.16 2.63
CA ARG A 14 28.65 5.37 2.53
C ARG A 14 28.41 6.03 3.89
N LYS A 15 28.15 5.25 4.94
CA LYS A 15 28.05 5.74 6.32
C LYS A 15 29.37 6.28 6.86
N ALA A 16 30.48 5.58 6.57
CA ALA A 16 31.81 6.01 6.99
C ALA A 16 32.21 7.32 6.30
N ALA A 17 31.97 7.44 5.00
CA ALA A 17 32.20 8.66 4.23
C ALA A 17 31.41 9.86 4.77
N GLU A 18 30.14 9.64 5.14
CA GLU A 18 29.31 10.66 5.79
C GLU A 18 29.95 11.20 7.06
N SER A 19 30.37 10.31 7.97
CA SER A 19 31.00 10.69 9.24
C SER A 19 32.31 11.48 9.10
N ARG A 20 33.01 11.39 7.95
CA ARG A 20 34.26 12.12 7.67
C ARG A 20 34.04 13.47 7.01
N SER A 21 32.81 13.77 6.58
CA SER A 21 32.49 14.92 5.74
C SER A 21 31.56 15.91 6.46
N PRO A 22 31.45 17.18 6.02
CA PRO A 22 30.45 18.12 6.53
C PRO A 22 29.00 17.80 6.08
N ASN A 23 28.69 16.53 5.84
CA ASN A 23 27.41 15.94 5.44
C ASN A 23 26.71 16.58 4.22
N THR A 24 27.44 17.13 3.25
CA THR A 24 26.87 17.41 1.92
C THR A 24 27.06 16.20 1.00
N LEU A 25 26.13 15.94 0.09
CA LEU A 25 26.27 14.81 -0.82
C LEU A 25 27.57 14.87 -1.66
N ASP A 26 28.00 16.06 -2.09
CA ASP A 26 29.23 16.24 -2.86
C ASP A 26 30.47 15.83 -2.04
N THR A 27 30.58 16.30 -0.80
CA THR A 27 31.71 15.95 0.07
C THR A 27 31.70 14.47 0.46
N ILE A 28 30.52 13.90 0.66
CA ILE A 28 30.35 12.47 0.92
C ILE A 28 30.88 11.65 -0.27
N TYR A 29 30.53 12.05 -1.49
CA TYR A 29 30.95 11.33 -2.69
C TYR A 29 32.42 11.52 -3.03
N GLN A 30 33.03 12.65 -2.64
CA GLN A 30 34.50 12.81 -2.68
C GLN A 30 35.19 11.78 -1.77
N GLU A 31 34.70 11.61 -0.54
CA GLU A 31 35.23 10.59 0.40
C GLU A 31 35.02 9.16 -0.13
N LEU A 32 33.85 8.87 -0.71
CA LEU A 32 33.59 7.56 -1.33
C LEU A 32 34.48 7.29 -2.54
N ALA A 33 34.80 8.33 -3.32
CA ALA A 33 35.68 8.21 -4.46
C ALA A 33 37.08 7.77 -4.04
N LEU A 34 37.57 8.23 -2.88
CA LEU A 34 38.83 7.75 -2.30
C LEU A 34 38.73 6.28 -1.88
N ASP A 35 37.63 5.90 -1.21
CA ASP A 35 37.41 4.53 -0.71
C ASP A 35 37.32 3.48 -1.84
N TYR A 36 36.77 3.87 -2.99
CA TYR A 36 36.58 3.02 -4.16
C TYR A 36 37.56 3.28 -5.30
N GLN A 37 38.44 4.27 -5.16
CA GLN A 37 39.35 4.74 -6.22
C GLN A 37 38.61 5.11 -7.51
N TRP A 38 37.47 5.80 -7.37
CA TRP A 38 36.68 6.25 -8.51
C TRP A 38 37.32 7.45 -9.21
N SER A 39 37.20 7.48 -10.54
CA SER A 39 37.44 8.71 -11.31
C SER A 39 36.36 9.76 -11.01
N SER A 40 36.59 11.01 -11.43
CA SER A 40 35.59 12.07 -11.32
C SER A 40 34.28 11.72 -12.04
N GLU A 41 34.39 11.04 -13.20
CA GLU A 41 33.22 10.59 -13.98
C GLU A 41 32.43 9.52 -13.21
N GLN A 42 33.11 8.52 -12.65
CA GLN A 42 32.47 7.47 -11.84
C GLN A 42 31.82 8.06 -10.58
N THR A 43 32.48 9.01 -9.94
CA THR A 43 31.96 9.70 -8.75
C THR A 43 30.65 10.41 -9.07
N GLU A 44 30.61 11.19 -10.14
CA GLU A 44 29.39 11.89 -10.57
C GLU A 44 28.29 10.92 -11.00
N TYR A 45 28.64 9.85 -11.71
CA TYR A 45 27.71 8.81 -12.12
C TYR A 45 27.01 8.16 -10.92
N TYR A 46 27.77 7.71 -9.91
CA TYR A 46 27.19 7.05 -8.74
C TYR A 46 26.43 8.03 -7.84
N LYS A 47 26.85 9.30 -7.76
CA LYS A 47 26.13 10.35 -7.05
C LYS A 47 24.77 10.61 -7.68
N SER A 48 24.76 10.80 -8.99
CA SER A 48 23.53 10.95 -9.78
C SER A 48 22.61 9.72 -9.65
N ALA A 49 23.18 8.52 -9.58
CA ALA A 49 22.42 7.29 -9.36
C ALA A 49 21.80 7.19 -7.95
N GLU A 50 22.46 7.68 -6.88
CA GLU A 50 21.86 7.78 -5.54
C GLU A 50 20.73 8.80 -5.53
N ILE A 51 20.92 10.00 -6.09
CA ILE A 51 19.84 11.00 -6.22
C ILE A 51 18.65 10.43 -6.99
N ALA A 52 18.89 9.74 -8.10
CA ALA A 52 17.82 9.11 -8.87
C ALA A 52 17.09 8.02 -8.08
N ALA A 53 17.80 7.28 -7.23
CA ALA A 53 17.19 6.31 -6.32
C ALA A 53 16.33 6.99 -5.25
N GLU A 54 16.78 8.08 -4.64
CA GLU A 54 16.00 8.87 -3.67
C GLU A 54 14.72 9.41 -4.32
N VAL A 55 14.84 10.10 -5.47
CA VAL A 55 13.69 10.63 -6.23
C VAL A 55 12.69 9.53 -6.57
N LYS A 56 13.17 8.33 -6.93
CA LYS A 56 12.31 7.21 -7.27
C LYS A 56 11.56 6.65 -6.05
N ASN A 57 12.27 6.45 -4.93
CA ASN A 57 11.80 5.63 -3.83
C ASN A 57 11.18 6.43 -2.67
N CYS A 58 11.41 7.74 -2.57
CA CYS A 58 10.74 8.56 -1.58
C CYS A 58 9.21 8.50 -1.78
N CYS A 59 8.50 8.23 -0.69
CA CYS A 59 7.04 8.13 -0.63
C CYS A 59 6.46 9.38 0.04
N PRO A 60 5.26 9.84 -0.38
CA PRO A 60 4.62 10.99 0.24
C PRO A 60 4.07 10.66 1.62
N VAL A 61 3.98 11.68 2.46
CA VAL A 61 2.95 11.77 3.50
C VAL A 61 1.87 12.66 2.90
N THR A 62 0.87 12.06 2.27
CA THR A 62 -0.08 12.77 1.41
C THR A 62 -0.85 13.84 2.16
N GLU A 63 -1.22 13.59 3.42
CA GLU A 63 -1.85 14.59 4.29
C GLU A 63 -0.98 15.86 4.44
N ASN A 64 0.35 15.71 4.56
CA ASN A 64 1.25 16.86 4.69
C ASN A 64 1.41 17.58 3.35
N ILE A 65 1.52 16.85 2.24
CA ILE A 65 1.56 17.46 0.89
C ILE A 65 0.31 18.33 0.67
N ASN A 66 -0.87 17.83 1.06
CA ASN A 66 -2.14 18.53 0.89
C ASN A 66 -2.30 19.78 1.78
N LYS A 67 -1.48 19.94 2.82
CA LYS A 67 -1.50 21.12 3.69
C LYS A 67 -0.65 22.29 3.16
N VAL A 68 0.29 22.00 2.26
CA VAL A 68 1.22 23.01 1.73
C VAL A 68 0.48 24.00 0.84
N LYS A 69 0.82 25.29 0.97
CA LYS A 69 0.30 26.40 0.19
C LYS A 69 1.42 27.11 -0.57
N ASP A 70 1.04 27.88 -1.59
CA ASP A 70 2.00 28.75 -2.28
C ASP A 70 2.62 29.75 -1.29
N GLY A 71 3.94 29.87 -1.35
CA GLY A 71 4.73 30.71 -0.46
C GLY A 71 5.23 30.01 0.81
N ASP A 72 4.79 28.78 1.10
CA ASP A 72 5.33 28.00 2.21
C ASP A 72 6.82 27.67 1.99
N LEU A 73 7.53 27.45 3.10
CA LEU A 73 8.95 27.10 3.10
C LEU A 73 9.14 25.61 3.40
N ILE A 74 10.09 24.98 2.72
CA ILE A 74 10.60 23.65 3.06
C ILE A 74 11.97 23.82 3.70
N VAL A 75 12.10 23.48 4.98
CA VAL A 75 13.36 23.57 5.73
C VAL A 75 13.85 22.17 6.09
N SER A 76 15.00 21.76 5.56
CA SER A 76 15.51 20.40 5.72
C SER A 76 16.98 20.38 6.15
N ASP A 77 17.27 19.62 7.21
CA ASP A 77 18.63 19.23 7.56
C ASP A 77 18.99 17.95 6.80
N MET A 78 19.50 18.08 5.57
CA MET A 78 19.68 16.94 4.68
C MET A 78 20.87 17.12 3.73
N TYR A 79 21.53 16.02 3.37
CA TYR A 79 22.68 16.01 2.47
C TYR A 79 22.33 16.31 1.01
N LEU A 80 21.07 16.15 0.61
CA LEU A 80 20.60 16.35 -0.75
C LEU A 80 20.53 17.85 -1.10
N PRO A 81 20.95 18.25 -2.31
CA PRO A 81 20.80 19.63 -2.74
C PRO A 81 19.31 19.99 -2.96
N ALA A 82 18.98 21.27 -2.83
CA ALA A 82 17.59 21.77 -2.93
C ALA A 82 16.86 21.33 -4.21
N TRP A 83 17.53 21.31 -5.36
CA TRP A 83 16.92 20.85 -6.62
C TRP A 83 16.53 19.37 -6.60
N ALA A 84 17.25 18.53 -5.85
CA ALA A 84 16.92 17.11 -5.72
C ALA A 84 15.71 16.92 -4.80
N ILE A 85 15.63 17.70 -3.73
CA ILE A 85 14.45 17.78 -2.86
C ILE A 85 13.23 18.23 -3.66
N GLU A 86 13.37 19.27 -4.47
CA GLU A 86 12.28 19.72 -5.34
C GLU A 86 11.80 18.59 -6.25
N ARG A 87 12.70 17.85 -6.89
CA ARG A 87 12.32 16.70 -7.73
C ARG A 87 11.58 15.62 -6.94
N ILE A 88 11.97 15.34 -5.70
CA ILE A 88 11.25 14.42 -4.80
C ILE A 88 9.83 14.95 -4.54
N LEU A 89 9.70 16.23 -4.19
CA LEU A 89 8.41 16.85 -3.89
C LEU A 89 7.47 16.85 -5.11
N ARG A 90 7.97 17.26 -6.29
CA ARG A 90 7.19 17.26 -7.54
C ARG A 90 6.75 15.85 -7.93
N LYS A 91 7.65 14.86 -7.87
CA LYS A 91 7.32 13.44 -8.14
C LYS A 91 6.20 12.94 -7.23
N ASN A 92 6.14 13.45 -6.00
CA ASN A 92 5.17 13.05 -4.99
C ASN A 92 3.94 13.98 -4.92
N GLY A 93 3.70 14.77 -5.97
CA GLY A 93 2.44 15.49 -6.16
C GLY A 93 2.41 16.93 -5.63
N LEU A 94 3.51 17.46 -5.08
CA LEU A 94 3.54 18.86 -4.65
C LEU A 94 3.54 19.78 -5.87
N SER A 95 2.45 20.53 -6.06
CA SER A 95 2.27 21.47 -7.18
C SER A 95 2.51 22.92 -6.77
N GLN A 96 2.46 23.22 -5.47
CA GLN A 96 2.60 24.55 -4.90
C GLN A 96 4.00 25.12 -5.10
N SER A 97 4.09 26.44 -5.22
CA SER A 97 5.34 27.19 -5.26
C SER A 97 5.90 27.35 -3.85
N VAL A 98 7.04 26.71 -3.59
CA VAL A 98 7.70 26.72 -2.27
C VAL A 98 9.16 27.14 -2.41
N GLN A 99 9.71 27.73 -1.34
CA GLN A 99 11.15 27.97 -1.25
C GLN A 99 11.81 26.87 -0.40
N ILE A 100 12.94 26.34 -0.86
CA ILE A 100 13.63 25.22 -0.20
C ILE A 100 14.92 25.72 0.44
N PHE A 101 15.02 25.57 1.76
CA PHE A 101 16.19 25.85 2.56
C PHE A 101 16.80 24.53 3.04
N VAL A 102 18.05 24.30 2.67
CA VAL A 102 18.79 23.09 3.04
C VAL A 102 19.97 23.47 3.92
N THR A 103 20.09 22.79 5.05
CA THR A 103 21.20 22.96 5.98
C THR A 103 21.79 21.62 6.41
N THR A 104 22.93 21.67 7.09
CA THR A 104 23.51 20.52 7.79
C THR A 104 23.46 20.79 9.29
N GLY A 105 22.43 20.27 9.97
CA GLY A 105 22.25 20.49 11.42
C GLY A 105 21.89 21.93 11.80
N GLY A 106 21.45 22.74 10.83
CA GLY A 106 21.06 24.14 11.02
C GLY A 106 19.77 24.27 11.83
N LYS A 107 18.83 23.33 11.68
CA LYS A 107 17.61 23.31 12.51
C LYS A 107 17.95 22.96 13.94
N SER A 108 18.77 21.92 14.15
CA SER A 108 19.15 21.48 15.50
C SER A 108 19.95 22.55 16.27
N SER A 109 20.92 23.21 15.60
CA SER A 109 21.71 24.29 16.20
C SER A 109 20.97 25.62 16.32
N GLY A 110 19.87 25.78 15.57
CA GLY A 110 19.11 27.02 15.48
C GLY A 110 19.70 28.06 14.52
N ALA A 111 20.83 27.76 13.87
CA ALA A 111 21.54 28.69 13.00
C ALA A 111 20.70 29.12 11.77
N ILE A 112 19.73 28.31 11.34
CA ILE A 112 18.93 28.62 10.15
C ILE A 112 17.84 29.68 10.42
N TRP A 113 17.27 29.70 11.62
CA TRP A 113 16.05 30.47 11.90
C TRP A 113 16.20 31.98 11.67
N PRO A 114 17.32 32.65 12.03
CA PRO A 114 17.50 34.07 11.75
C PRO A 114 17.59 34.43 10.26
N HIS A 115 17.83 33.45 9.39
CA HIS A 115 18.01 33.65 7.95
C HIS A 115 16.74 33.36 7.14
N LEU A 116 15.70 32.82 7.78
CA LEU A 116 14.43 32.56 7.10
C LEU A 116 13.58 33.84 7.02
N PRO A 117 12.73 33.96 5.99
CA PRO A 117 11.58 34.87 6.04
C PRO A 117 10.74 34.65 7.29
N ALA A 118 10.00 35.68 7.72
CA ALA A 118 9.07 35.53 8.84
C ALA A 118 8.03 34.44 8.52
N ILE A 119 7.94 33.45 9.41
CA ILE A 119 6.99 32.34 9.33
C ILE A 119 6.20 32.24 10.63
N GLU A 120 4.93 31.83 10.53
CA GLU A 120 4.04 31.69 11.69
C GLU A 120 4.39 30.44 12.51
N ALA A 121 4.60 29.32 11.82
CA ALA A 121 4.84 28.04 12.44
C ALA A 121 5.82 27.19 11.62
N HIS A 122 6.49 26.28 12.30
CA HIS A 122 7.31 25.23 11.69
C HIS A 122 6.77 23.86 12.11
N ILE A 123 6.53 22.97 11.15
CA ILE A 123 5.97 21.64 11.37
C ILE A 123 7.02 20.60 11.04
N GLY A 124 7.32 19.69 11.98
CA GLY A 124 8.27 18.61 11.74
C GLY A 124 8.18 17.49 12.77
N ASP A 125 8.89 16.40 12.53
CA ASP A 125 8.78 15.14 13.28
C ASP A 125 9.80 14.99 14.41
N ASN A 126 10.84 15.83 14.44
CA ASN A 126 11.82 15.83 15.51
C ASN A 126 11.51 16.89 16.57
N TYR A 127 11.22 16.46 17.80
CA TYR A 127 10.87 17.37 18.89
C TYR A 127 11.95 18.42 19.21
N HIS A 128 13.24 18.06 19.12
CA HIS A 128 14.30 19.02 19.37
C HIS A 128 14.44 20.04 18.22
N SER A 129 14.70 19.56 17.00
CA SER A 129 15.03 20.44 15.87
C SER A 129 13.82 21.13 15.25
N ASP A 130 12.61 20.57 15.36
CA ASP A 130 11.42 21.12 14.72
C ASP A 130 10.43 21.75 15.72
N VAL A 131 10.66 21.61 17.04
CA VAL A 131 9.82 22.26 18.06
C VAL A 131 10.63 23.17 18.96
N LEU A 132 11.55 22.62 19.74
CA LEU A 132 12.29 23.40 20.74
C LEU A 132 13.16 24.48 20.09
N SER A 133 13.88 24.11 19.03
CA SER A 133 14.78 25.01 18.33
C SER A 133 14.07 26.23 17.69
N PRO A 134 13.02 26.07 16.84
CA PRO A 134 12.30 27.23 16.29
C PRO A 134 11.59 28.07 17.37
N ASN A 135 11.06 27.44 18.43
CA ASN A 135 10.44 28.14 19.56
C ASN A 135 11.41 29.12 20.25
N ALA A 136 12.69 28.78 20.36
CA ALA A 136 13.71 29.66 20.93
C ALA A 136 13.91 30.96 20.11
N TYR A 137 13.45 30.98 18.86
CA TYR A 137 13.50 32.13 17.95
C TYR A 137 12.10 32.75 17.72
N GLY A 138 11.10 32.40 18.55
CA GLY A 138 9.76 32.96 18.48
C GLY A 138 8.88 32.39 17.36
N ILE A 139 9.31 31.29 16.71
CA ILE A 139 8.53 30.59 15.68
C ILE A 139 7.77 29.45 16.35
N HIS A 140 6.46 29.34 16.12
CA HIS A 140 5.65 28.29 16.74
C HIS A 140 6.00 26.91 16.16
N GLY A 141 6.70 26.08 16.93
CA GLY A 141 7.04 24.72 16.57
C GLY A 141 5.90 23.74 16.82
N VAL A 142 5.55 22.91 15.83
CA VAL A 142 4.47 21.91 15.88
C VAL A 142 5.05 20.52 15.66
N HIS A 143 4.88 19.64 16.65
CA HIS A 143 5.34 18.24 16.54
C HIS A 143 4.38 17.41 15.70
N TYR A 144 4.86 16.88 14.58
CA TYR A 144 4.13 15.95 13.72
C TYR A 144 4.51 14.50 14.01
N THR A 145 3.56 13.71 14.49
CA THR A 145 3.77 12.28 14.83
C THR A 145 3.08 11.33 13.87
N GLY A 146 2.40 11.82 12.84
CA GLY A 146 1.61 10.98 11.92
C GLY A 146 2.45 9.98 11.12
N THR A 147 3.76 10.21 11.00
CA THR A 147 4.70 9.25 10.40
C THR A 147 5.01 8.07 11.31
N LEU A 148 4.75 8.10 12.61
CA LEU A 148 5.09 6.97 13.49
C LEU A 148 4.30 5.70 13.11
N PHE A 149 4.85 4.55 13.50
CA PHE A 149 4.13 3.28 13.38
C PHE A 149 2.87 3.31 14.27
N THR A 150 1.77 2.79 13.75
CA THR A 150 0.62 2.45 14.61
C THR A 150 0.97 1.22 15.47
N GLU A 151 0.19 0.98 16.53
CA GLU A 151 0.35 -0.22 17.35
C GLU A 151 0.23 -1.50 16.50
N LEU A 152 -0.71 -1.50 15.55
CA LEU A 152 -0.92 -2.64 14.66
C LEU A 152 0.27 -2.84 13.71
N GLU A 153 0.77 -1.79 13.07
CA GLU A 153 1.95 -1.87 12.20
C GLU A 153 3.21 -2.35 12.95
N ALA A 154 3.36 -1.96 14.21
CA ALA A 154 4.46 -2.40 15.06
C ALA A 154 4.29 -3.86 15.57
N SER A 155 3.06 -4.38 15.56
CA SER A 155 2.74 -5.74 16.05
C SER A 155 2.94 -6.85 15.02
N VAL A 156 3.26 -6.52 13.77
CA VAL A 156 3.48 -7.48 12.68
C VAL A 156 4.96 -7.53 12.28
N SER A 157 5.33 -8.42 11.35
CA SER A 157 6.71 -8.47 10.85
C SER A 157 7.18 -7.11 10.30
N PRO A 158 8.47 -6.74 10.43
CA PRO A 158 8.96 -5.42 10.02
C PRO A 158 8.65 -5.06 8.56
N SER A 159 8.80 -6.01 7.63
CA SER A 159 8.48 -5.80 6.22
C SER A 159 7.00 -5.51 6.00
N LEU A 160 6.12 -6.25 6.68
CA LEU A 160 4.67 -6.06 6.55
C LEU A 160 4.23 -4.73 7.17
N GLY A 161 4.71 -4.42 8.37
CA GLY A 161 4.39 -3.16 9.06
C GLY A 161 4.87 -1.94 8.28
N GLN A 162 6.05 -2.01 7.66
CA GLN A 162 6.56 -0.93 6.81
C GLN A 162 5.73 -0.74 5.54
N LEU A 163 5.26 -1.82 4.90
CA LEU A 163 4.36 -1.71 3.75
C LEU A 163 3.00 -1.14 4.15
N MET A 164 2.40 -1.62 5.25
CA MET A 164 1.15 -1.08 5.81
C MET A 164 1.25 0.44 6.04
N ARG A 165 2.36 0.88 6.64
CA ARG A 165 2.67 2.29 6.88
C ARG A 165 2.80 3.10 5.59
N ILE A 166 3.50 2.58 4.59
CA ILE A 166 3.63 3.26 3.29
C ILE A 166 2.26 3.48 2.65
N VAL A 167 1.43 2.43 2.61
CA VAL A 167 0.08 2.53 2.03
C VAL A 167 -0.77 3.51 2.85
N ARG A 168 -0.76 3.43 4.20
CA ARG A 168 -1.49 4.35 5.07
C ARG A 168 -1.12 5.81 4.81
N LEU A 169 0.18 6.13 4.74
CA LEU A 169 0.65 7.50 4.54
C LEU A 169 0.36 8.06 3.14
N ALA A 170 0.09 7.18 2.17
CA ALA A 170 -0.30 7.55 0.83
C ALA A 170 -1.79 7.92 0.69
N ASN A 171 -2.58 7.87 1.77
CA ASN A 171 -4.02 8.15 1.75
C ASN A 171 -4.34 9.53 1.15
N PRO A 172 -5.03 9.60 -0.01
CA PRO A 172 -5.31 10.87 -0.69
C PRO A 172 -6.57 11.57 -0.16
N TYR A 173 -7.34 10.90 0.69
CA TYR A 173 -8.66 11.37 1.07
C TYR A 173 -8.60 12.29 2.31
N PRO A 174 -9.52 13.27 2.41
CA PRO A 174 -9.60 14.12 3.59
C PRO A 174 -9.89 13.32 4.87
N PRO A 175 -9.28 13.66 6.02
CA PRO A 175 -9.61 13.04 7.30
C PRO A 175 -11.11 13.12 7.61
N ASN A 176 -11.65 12.08 8.25
CA ASN A 176 -13.08 11.92 8.59
C ASN A 176 -14.02 11.77 7.38
N SER A 177 -13.49 11.54 6.18
CA SER A 177 -14.29 11.10 5.04
C SER A 177 -14.42 9.57 5.01
N PHE A 178 -15.51 9.08 4.44
CA PHE A 178 -15.73 7.65 4.30
C PHE A 178 -14.62 6.94 3.50
N LEU A 179 -14.14 7.55 2.40
CA LEU A 179 -13.05 6.99 1.59
C LEU A 179 -11.71 7.01 2.34
N HIS A 180 -11.49 7.99 3.22
CA HIS A 180 -10.32 8.00 4.10
C HIS A 180 -10.32 6.80 5.04
N ASP A 181 -11.44 6.52 5.70
CA ASP A 181 -11.54 5.41 6.64
C ASP A 181 -11.42 4.06 5.92
N MET A 182 -12.03 3.94 4.73
CA MET A 182 -11.85 2.77 3.88
C MET A 182 -10.39 2.54 3.48
N TRP A 183 -9.67 3.60 3.10
CA TRP A 183 -8.25 3.48 2.77
C TRP A 183 -7.43 3.01 3.99
N LEU A 184 -7.76 3.50 5.19
CA LEU A 184 -7.14 3.02 6.42
C LEU A 184 -7.44 1.53 6.64
N GLU A 185 -8.69 1.10 6.51
CA GLU A 185 -9.10 -0.31 6.63
C GLU A 185 -8.39 -1.21 5.59
N GLN A 186 -8.23 -0.71 4.35
CA GLN A 186 -7.42 -1.39 3.33
C GLN A 186 -5.97 -1.56 3.79
N SER A 187 -5.32 -0.47 4.19
CA SER A 187 -3.90 -0.47 4.57
C SER A 187 -3.60 -1.25 5.85
N GLN A 188 -4.50 -1.24 6.82
CA GLN A 188 -4.26 -1.76 8.16
C GLN A 188 -4.81 -3.19 8.35
N LEU A 189 -5.86 -3.58 7.62
CA LEU A 189 -6.53 -4.87 7.82
C LEU A 189 -6.58 -5.72 6.55
N ASN A 190 -7.16 -5.21 5.46
CA ASN A 190 -7.40 -6.04 4.27
C ASN A 190 -6.11 -6.44 3.55
N LEU A 191 -5.33 -5.47 3.08
CA LEU A 191 -4.09 -5.73 2.33
C LEU A 191 -3.08 -6.63 3.10
N PRO A 192 -2.81 -6.44 4.40
CA PRO A 192 -1.94 -7.37 5.12
C PRO A 192 -2.51 -8.79 5.21
N VAL A 193 -3.84 -8.96 5.33
CA VAL A 193 -4.48 -10.28 5.22
C VAL A 193 -4.28 -10.90 3.84
N LEU A 194 -4.45 -10.14 2.76
CA LEU A 194 -4.24 -10.66 1.40
C LEU A 194 -2.78 -11.04 1.13
N ILE A 195 -1.83 -10.28 1.66
CA ILE A 195 -0.39 -10.59 1.57
C ILE A 195 -0.09 -11.90 2.29
N LEU A 196 -0.53 -12.05 3.54
CA LEU A 196 -0.30 -13.27 4.32
C LEU A 196 -1.01 -14.48 3.70
N ALA A 197 -2.26 -14.32 3.24
CA ALA A 197 -2.99 -15.36 2.51
C ALA A 197 -2.27 -15.77 1.21
N SER A 198 -1.67 -14.83 0.49
CA SER A 198 -0.89 -15.12 -0.72
C SER A 198 0.35 -15.96 -0.45
N LEU A 199 0.94 -15.87 0.75
CA LEU A 199 2.10 -16.66 1.17
C LEU A 199 1.72 -18.09 1.56
N GLU A 200 0.47 -18.33 1.93
CA GLU A 200 -0.08 -19.68 2.20
C GLU A 200 -0.47 -20.42 0.90
N LEU A 201 -0.53 -19.71 -0.24
CA LEU A 201 -0.87 -20.28 -1.54
C LEU A 201 0.39 -20.68 -2.33
N PRO A 202 0.31 -21.74 -3.16
CA PRO A 202 1.40 -22.06 -4.06
C PRO A 202 1.58 -20.93 -5.12
N PRO A 203 2.78 -20.79 -5.72
CA PRO A 203 3.05 -19.74 -6.71
C PRO A 203 2.19 -19.81 -7.98
N GLY A 204 1.65 -20.98 -8.33
CA GLY A 204 0.86 -21.16 -9.55
C GLY A 204 -0.06 -22.37 -9.48
N GLY A 205 -0.78 -22.62 -10.59
CA GLY A 205 -1.83 -23.65 -10.63
C GLY A 205 -3.10 -23.23 -9.88
N LEU A 206 -3.34 -21.92 -9.77
CA LEU A 206 -4.48 -21.32 -9.08
C LEU A 206 -5.55 -20.88 -10.08
N ALA A 207 -6.80 -20.77 -9.61
CA ALA A 207 -7.88 -20.06 -10.31
C ALA A 207 -8.62 -19.20 -9.28
N PHE A 208 -8.52 -17.88 -9.41
CA PHE A 208 -9.09 -16.94 -8.44
C PHE A 208 -10.53 -16.58 -8.81
N VAL A 209 -11.44 -16.67 -7.84
CA VAL A 209 -12.85 -16.27 -8.02
C VAL A 209 -12.93 -14.74 -8.15
N MET A 210 -13.13 -14.23 -9.36
CA MET A 210 -12.87 -12.81 -9.66
C MET A 210 -13.76 -11.78 -8.99
N ARG A 211 -14.97 -12.16 -8.58
CA ARG A 211 -15.88 -11.21 -7.91
C ARG A 211 -15.29 -10.74 -6.58
N ASP A 212 -14.62 -11.64 -5.87
CA ASP A 212 -14.17 -11.42 -4.50
C ASP A 212 -12.62 -11.43 -4.44
N CYS A 213 -11.91 -12.14 -5.33
CA CYS A 213 -10.45 -12.29 -5.26
C CYS A 213 -9.64 -11.34 -6.15
N ILE A 214 -10.25 -10.31 -6.76
CA ILE A 214 -9.53 -9.43 -7.70
C ILE A 214 -8.28 -8.76 -7.09
N HIS A 215 -8.34 -8.40 -5.81
CA HIS A 215 -7.18 -7.81 -5.13
C HIS A 215 -6.21 -8.87 -4.63
N LEU A 216 -6.71 -10.02 -4.14
CA LEU A 216 -5.87 -11.14 -3.72
C LEU A 216 -5.00 -11.65 -4.86
N GLN A 217 -5.59 -11.83 -6.05
CA GLN A 217 -4.86 -12.29 -7.23
C GLN A 217 -3.71 -11.34 -7.57
N ALA A 218 -3.98 -10.04 -7.67
CA ALA A 218 -2.96 -9.05 -8.02
C ALA A 218 -1.81 -8.99 -6.98
N ILE A 219 -2.12 -9.16 -5.70
CA ILE A 219 -1.10 -9.24 -4.64
C ILE A 219 -0.30 -10.54 -4.75
N HIS A 220 -0.95 -11.67 -4.95
CA HIS A 220 -0.31 -12.97 -5.12
C HIS A 220 0.65 -12.97 -6.31
N GLU A 221 0.20 -12.47 -7.46
CA GLU A 221 1.01 -12.33 -8.68
C GLU A 221 2.21 -11.40 -8.47
N ALA A 222 2.04 -10.31 -7.70
CA ALA A 222 3.14 -9.41 -7.36
C ALA A 222 4.18 -10.03 -6.42
N ILE A 223 3.76 -10.89 -5.49
CA ILE A 223 4.65 -11.59 -4.56
C ILE A 223 5.42 -12.71 -5.28
N HIS A 224 4.73 -13.50 -6.10
CA HIS A 224 5.30 -14.72 -6.70
C HIS A 224 5.83 -14.53 -8.12
N GLY A 225 5.56 -13.38 -8.75
CA GLY A 225 5.95 -13.11 -10.14
C GLY A 225 5.24 -14.02 -11.15
N THR A 226 3.99 -14.39 -10.86
CA THR A 226 3.19 -15.31 -11.70
C THR A 226 1.97 -14.61 -12.30
N VAL A 227 1.27 -15.31 -13.19
CA VAL A 227 -0.01 -14.88 -13.76
C VAL A 227 -0.98 -16.04 -13.64
N ASN A 228 -2.13 -15.80 -13.04
CA ASN A 228 -3.16 -16.81 -12.80
C ASN A 228 -4.43 -16.51 -13.62
N PRO A 229 -5.21 -17.54 -13.99
CA PRO A 229 -6.48 -17.34 -14.64
C PRO A 229 -7.51 -16.69 -13.72
N ALA A 230 -8.24 -15.73 -14.31
CA ALA A 230 -9.42 -15.10 -13.75
C ALA A 230 -10.65 -16.03 -13.90
N PHE A 231 -11.18 -16.54 -12.79
CA PHE A 231 -12.34 -17.42 -12.77
C PHE A 231 -13.62 -16.67 -12.38
N HIS A 232 -14.43 -16.34 -13.39
CA HIS A 232 -15.74 -15.73 -13.21
C HIS A 232 -16.80 -16.79 -12.90
N CYS A 233 -17.34 -16.76 -11.70
CA CYS A 233 -18.41 -17.67 -11.30
C CYS A 233 -19.34 -17.03 -10.27
N SER A 234 -20.46 -17.70 -10.01
CA SER A 234 -21.39 -17.33 -8.96
C SER A 234 -22.16 -18.56 -8.48
N ARG A 235 -22.85 -18.43 -7.35
CA ARG A 235 -23.78 -19.48 -6.90
C ARG A 235 -24.88 -19.78 -7.93
N ILE A 236 -25.32 -18.76 -8.66
CA ILE A 236 -26.33 -18.90 -9.72
C ILE A 236 -25.74 -19.76 -10.85
N ALA A 237 -24.55 -19.41 -11.35
CA ALA A 237 -23.88 -20.16 -12.41
C ALA A 237 -23.59 -21.61 -12.01
N PHE A 238 -23.21 -21.87 -10.75
CA PHE A 238 -23.05 -23.24 -10.25
C PHE A 238 -24.37 -24.01 -10.14
N ALA A 239 -25.49 -23.35 -9.91
CA ALA A 239 -26.80 -23.98 -9.82
C ALA A 239 -27.41 -24.28 -11.19
N SER A 240 -27.39 -23.30 -12.11
CA SER A 240 -28.11 -23.33 -13.39
C SER A 240 -27.21 -23.47 -14.64
N GLY A 241 -25.89 -23.43 -14.48
CA GLY A 241 -24.95 -23.43 -15.60
C GLY A 241 -25.06 -24.68 -16.49
N GLY A 242 -25.21 -24.45 -17.79
CA GLY A 242 -25.28 -25.48 -18.83
C GLY A 242 -23.90 -25.93 -19.35
N GLN A 243 -23.90 -26.55 -20.53
CA GLN A 243 -22.69 -27.10 -21.16
C GLN A 243 -21.60 -26.05 -21.42
N ASP A 244 -21.99 -24.84 -21.83
CA ASP A 244 -21.05 -23.74 -22.09
C ASP A 244 -20.29 -23.32 -20.83
N PHE A 245 -20.99 -23.23 -19.69
CA PHE A 245 -20.34 -22.92 -18.42
C PHE A 245 -19.42 -24.07 -17.96
N ALA A 246 -19.82 -25.33 -18.18
CA ALA A 246 -18.96 -26.47 -17.88
C ALA A 246 -17.69 -26.50 -18.73
N GLU A 247 -17.77 -26.11 -20.01
CA GLU A 247 -16.62 -25.99 -20.89
C GLU A 247 -15.70 -24.83 -20.48
N TYR A 248 -16.27 -23.66 -20.13
CA TYR A 248 -15.52 -22.56 -19.54
C TYR A 248 -14.77 -22.98 -18.27
N VAL A 249 -15.45 -23.66 -17.34
CA VAL A 249 -14.84 -24.16 -16.10
C VAL A 249 -13.72 -25.16 -16.41
N ARG A 250 -13.90 -26.04 -17.41
CA ARG A 250 -12.88 -26.98 -17.85
C ARG A 250 -11.61 -26.28 -18.31
N GLN A 251 -11.73 -25.17 -19.01
CA GLN A 251 -10.59 -24.39 -19.51
C GLN A 251 -9.90 -23.59 -18.40
N VAL A 252 -10.68 -22.99 -17.50
CA VAL A 252 -10.19 -21.95 -16.57
C VAL A 252 -9.85 -22.47 -15.18
N ALA A 253 -10.56 -23.47 -14.65
CA ALA A 253 -10.44 -23.88 -13.25
C ALA A 253 -10.21 -25.38 -13.05
N PHE A 254 -10.53 -26.23 -14.01
CA PHE A 254 -10.34 -27.68 -13.87
C PHE A 254 -8.86 -28.06 -13.68
N GLY A 255 -8.59 -28.94 -12.72
CA GLY A 255 -7.24 -29.34 -12.32
C GLY A 255 -6.48 -28.30 -11.47
N ARG A 256 -6.99 -27.08 -11.30
CA ARG A 256 -6.37 -26.00 -10.52
C ARG A 256 -6.90 -25.94 -9.08
N LEU A 257 -6.17 -25.25 -8.20
CA LEU A 257 -6.67 -24.87 -6.87
C LEU A 257 -7.55 -23.63 -7.01
N ILE A 258 -8.83 -23.77 -6.71
CA ILE A 258 -9.79 -22.67 -6.77
C ILE A 258 -9.66 -21.86 -5.48
N VAL A 259 -9.35 -20.59 -5.61
CA VAL A 259 -9.14 -19.67 -4.49
C VAL A 259 -10.32 -18.72 -4.40
N ASP A 260 -10.88 -18.63 -3.20
CA ASP A 260 -12.00 -17.77 -2.85
C ASP A 260 -11.71 -17.06 -1.51
N LEU A 261 -12.35 -15.94 -1.23
CA LEU A 261 -12.14 -15.23 0.04
C LEU A 261 -12.94 -15.85 1.16
N GLN A 262 -14.26 -15.99 0.98
CA GLN A 262 -15.16 -16.41 2.04
C GLN A 262 -16.20 -17.42 1.55
N GLY A 263 -16.40 -18.49 2.32
CA GLY A 263 -17.53 -19.36 2.08
C GLY A 263 -17.41 -20.76 2.67
N THR A 264 -18.27 -21.64 2.18
CA THR A 264 -18.34 -23.05 2.60
C THR A 264 -17.85 -24.01 1.53
N GLY A 265 -17.63 -23.53 0.30
CA GLY A 265 -17.30 -24.35 -0.88
C GLY A 265 -18.44 -25.23 -1.40
N GLY A 266 -19.64 -25.18 -0.79
CA GLY A 266 -20.73 -26.10 -1.08
C GLY A 266 -21.21 -26.04 -2.53
N SER A 267 -21.52 -24.84 -3.04
CA SER A 267 -22.01 -24.66 -4.42
C SER A 267 -21.00 -25.13 -5.46
N ILE A 268 -19.71 -24.81 -5.27
CA ILE A 268 -18.63 -25.22 -6.17
C ILE A 268 -18.51 -26.75 -6.16
N SER A 269 -18.49 -27.36 -4.98
CA SER A 269 -18.38 -28.80 -4.81
C SER A 269 -19.55 -29.56 -5.45
N SER A 270 -20.78 -29.09 -5.24
CA SER A 270 -21.97 -29.68 -5.88
C SER A 270 -21.93 -29.58 -7.41
N PHE A 271 -21.48 -28.45 -7.95
CA PHE A 271 -21.29 -28.30 -9.39
C PHE A 271 -20.23 -29.27 -9.91
N TRP A 272 -19.06 -29.33 -9.27
CA TRP A 272 -17.94 -30.18 -9.70
C TRP A 272 -18.32 -31.66 -9.72
N MET A 273 -18.96 -32.15 -8.65
CA MET A 273 -19.44 -33.53 -8.59
C MET A 273 -20.45 -33.84 -9.70
N ARG A 274 -21.36 -32.90 -10.00
CA ARG A 274 -22.36 -33.08 -11.06
C ARG A 274 -21.76 -33.01 -12.47
N ALA A 275 -20.85 -32.08 -12.71
CA ALA A 275 -20.31 -31.80 -14.05
C ALA A 275 -19.13 -32.67 -14.43
N PHE A 276 -18.30 -33.08 -13.45
CA PHE A 276 -17.03 -33.76 -13.68
C PHE A 276 -16.85 -35.06 -12.89
N GLY A 277 -17.74 -35.37 -11.94
CA GLY A 277 -17.68 -36.60 -11.15
C GLY A 277 -16.58 -36.63 -10.09
N GLU A 278 -15.97 -35.49 -9.75
CA GLU A 278 -14.90 -35.38 -8.77
C GLU A 278 -15.04 -34.14 -7.88
N MET A 279 -14.33 -34.13 -6.75
CA MET A 279 -14.29 -32.99 -5.84
C MET A 279 -13.25 -31.95 -6.31
N PRO A 280 -13.57 -30.65 -6.25
CA PRO A 280 -12.61 -29.61 -6.57
C PRO A 280 -11.54 -29.46 -5.49
N LYS A 281 -10.38 -28.93 -5.85
CA LYS A 281 -9.40 -28.42 -4.90
C LYS A 281 -9.77 -26.99 -4.54
N LEU A 282 -10.04 -26.73 -3.26
CA LEU A 282 -10.51 -25.44 -2.76
C LEU A 282 -9.52 -24.84 -1.76
N ALA A 283 -9.32 -23.52 -1.83
CA ALA A 283 -8.65 -22.73 -0.81
C ALA A 283 -9.49 -21.49 -0.48
N TYR A 284 -9.73 -21.26 0.80
CA TYR A 284 -10.51 -20.16 1.32
C TYR A 284 -9.70 -19.39 2.35
N VAL A 285 -9.74 -18.05 2.28
CA VAL A 285 -9.12 -17.20 3.31
C VAL A 285 -9.90 -17.35 4.61
N THR A 286 -11.23 -17.22 4.56
CA THR A 286 -12.17 -17.33 5.67
C THR A 286 -13.36 -18.23 5.34
N GLY A 287 -14.04 -18.74 6.37
CA GLY A 287 -15.32 -19.42 6.26
C GLY A 287 -15.39 -20.70 7.08
N THR A 288 -16.14 -21.68 6.58
CA THR A 288 -16.35 -22.97 7.24
C THR A 288 -16.15 -24.11 6.25
N LEU A 289 -15.11 -24.00 5.43
CA LEU A 289 -14.78 -25.00 4.42
C LEU A 289 -14.55 -26.36 5.08
N ARG A 290 -15.27 -27.39 4.62
CA ARG A 290 -15.13 -28.76 5.13
C ARG A 290 -14.00 -29.53 4.46
N ASN A 291 -13.77 -29.28 3.17
CA ASN A 291 -12.80 -29.97 2.34
C ASN A 291 -11.97 -28.95 1.57
N GLY A 292 -10.65 -28.92 1.81
CA GLY A 292 -9.71 -27.99 1.19
C GLY A 292 -8.87 -27.24 2.22
N LEU A 293 -8.20 -26.17 1.77
CA LEU A 293 -7.40 -25.29 2.61
C LEU A 293 -8.26 -24.17 3.17
N LEU A 294 -8.35 -24.07 4.50
CA LEU A 294 -8.97 -22.93 5.18
C LEU A 294 -7.89 -22.21 5.98
N MET A 295 -7.58 -20.97 5.60
CA MET A 295 -6.44 -20.25 6.19
C MET A 295 -6.79 -19.71 7.57
N ALA A 296 -7.89 -18.96 7.68
CA ALA A 296 -8.42 -18.38 8.90
C ALA A 296 -9.85 -18.90 9.19
N PRO A 297 -10.05 -19.78 10.19
CA PRO A 297 -11.34 -20.41 10.46
C PRO A 297 -12.31 -19.51 11.25
N CYS A 298 -12.46 -18.26 10.82
CA CYS A 298 -13.36 -17.27 11.42
C CYS A 298 -14.26 -16.69 10.34
N LEU A 299 -15.59 -16.84 10.46
CA LEU A 299 -16.54 -16.28 9.50
C LEU A 299 -16.56 -14.74 9.62
N HIS A 300 -16.05 -14.07 8.58
CA HIS A 300 -15.95 -12.62 8.55
C HIS A 300 -16.28 -12.03 7.18
N ASP A 301 -17.44 -11.40 7.09
CA ASP A 301 -18.08 -10.91 5.85
C ASP A 301 -17.48 -9.60 5.33
N ALA A 302 -16.79 -8.85 6.18
CA ALA A 302 -16.07 -7.63 5.81
C ALA A 302 -15.07 -7.84 4.65
N ILE A 303 -14.46 -9.02 4.60
CA ILE A 303 -13.44 -9.30 3.59
C ILE A 303 -14.03 -9.28 2.18
N GLU A 304 -15.30 -9.68 2.01
CA GLU A 304 -15.98 -9.61 0.70
C GLU A 304 -16.18 -8.14 0.32
N TYR A 305 -16.56 -7.29 1.27
CA TYR A 305 -16.73 -5.84 1.04
C TYR A 305 -15.42 -5.16 0.62
N PHE A 306 -14.32 -5.46 1.33
CA PHE A 306 -13.01 -4.85 1.04
C PHE A 306 -12.40 -5.31 -0.28
N ASN A 307 -12.96 -6.32 -0.92
CA ASN A 307 -12.41 -6.89 -2.16
C ASN A 307 -13.44 -6.89 -3.29
N SER A 308 -14.24 -5.84 -3.32
CA SER A 308 -15.29 -5.66 -4.33
C SER A 308 -14.68 -5.51 -5.71
N ALA A 309 -15.20 -6.27 -6.69
CA ALA A 309 -14.80 -6.16 -8.08
C ALA A 309 -15.74 -5.25 -8.88
N PRO A 310 -15.28 -4.64 -10.00
CA PRO A 310 -16.15 -3.93 -10.93
C PRO A 310 -17.14 -4.86 -11.68
N TYR A 311 -17.03 -6.17 -11.48
CA TYR A 311 -17.89 -7.18 -12.07
C TYR A 311 -19.00 -7.55 -11.10
N GLY A 312 -20.26 -7.51 -11.55
CA GLY A 312 -21.37 -8.04 -10.75
C GLY A 312 -21.46 -9.56 -10.80
N THR A 313 -22.50 -10.09 -10.17
CA THR A 313 -22.76 -11.53 -10.10
C THR A 313 -23.01 -12.13 -11.49
N LEU A 314 -22.36 -13.25 -11.82
CA LEU A 314 -22.65 -14.01 -13.04
C LEU A 314 -24.08 -14.58 -13.00
N LEU A 315 -24.96 -14.12 -13.89
CA LEU A 315 -26.37 -14.53 -13.92
C LEU A 315 -26.55 -15.80 -14.73
N ASP A 316 -25.99 -15.80 -15.93
CA ASP A 316 -25.82 -16.92 -16.84
C ASP A 316 -24.49 -16.71 -17.57
N TYR A 317 -23.83 -17.75 -18.06
CA TYR A 317 -22.56 -17.56 -18.75
C TYR A 317 -22.80 -17.08 -20.19
N PRO A 318 -22.21 -15.95 -20.64
CA PRO A 318 -21.19 -15.12 -19.98
C PRO A 318 -21.72 -13.80 -19.34
N ASN A 319 -23.04 -13.62 -19.18
CA ASN A 319 -23.62 -12.35 -18.74
C ASN A 319 -23.51 -12.10 -17.21
N LEU A 320 -22.94 -10.95 -16.87
CA LEU A 320 -22.77 -10.47 -15.51
C LEU A 320 -23.85 -9.43 -15.18
N ALA A 321 -24.33 -9.43 -13.93
CA ALA A 321 -25.10 -8.32 -13.38
C ALA A 321 -24.23 -7.05 -13.30
N LYS A 322 -24.90 -5.91 -13.12
CA LYS A 322 -24.20 -4.67 -12.76
C LYS A 322 -23.58 -4.81 -11.37
N CYS A 323 -22.39 -4.25 -11.18
CA CYS A 323 -21.78 -4.13 -9.85
C CYS A 323 -22.66 -3.24 -8.95
N GLU A 324 -22.79 -3.64 -7.67
CA GLU A 324 -23.61 -2.95 -6.67
C GLU A 324 -22.83 -1.84 -5.92
N PHE A 325 -21.52 -1.80 -6.06
CA PHE A 325 -20.64 -0.80 -5.43
C PHE A 325 -20.50 0.44 -6.32
N SER A 326 -20.38 1.61 -5.71
CA SER A 326 -20.08 2.84 -6.44
C SER A 326 -18.65 2.82 -7.00
N GLU A 327 -18.43 3.58 -8.07
CA GLU A 327 -17.11 3.72 -8.71
C GLU A 327 -16.06 4.26 -7.73
N GLU A 328 -16.40 5.26 -6.90
CA GLU A 328 -15.50 5.81 -5.88
C GLU A 328 -14.97 4.76 -4.89
N VAL A 329 -15.82 3.81 -4.49
CA VAL A 329 -15.43 2.71 -3.60
C VAL A 329 -14.44 1.79 -4.29
N LEU A 330 -14.79 1.35 -5.50
CA LEU A 330 -13.95 0.46 -6.30
C LEU A 330 -12.59 1.09 -6.59
N ASP A 331 -12.57 2.39 -6.93
CA ASP A 331 -11.35 3.15 -7.20
C ASP A 331 -10.49 3.30 -5.95
N CYS A 332 -11.09 3.58 -4.78
CA CYS A 332 -10.38 3.65 -3.51
C CYS A 332 -9.67 2.32 -3.18
N GLN A 333 -10.38 1.21 -3.27
CA GLN A 333 -9.84 -0.13 -3.00
C GLN A 333 -8.74 -0.49 -4.01
N ALA A 334 -8.99 -0.25 -5.30
CA ALA A 334 -8.05 -0.51 -6.37
C ALA A 334 -6.76 0.33 -6.25
N ALA A 335 -6.87 1.60 -5.85
CA ALA A 335 -5.75 2.50 -5.64
C ALA A 335 -4.91 2.11 -4.43
N ALA A 336 -5.53 1.76 -3.30
CA ALA A 336 -4.82 1.26 -2.12
C ALA A 336 -4.05 -0.03 -2.43
N ARG A 337 -4.69 -0.98 -3.12
CA ARG A 337 -4.02 -2.19 -3.62
C ARG A 337 -2.87 -1.85 -4.56
N GLN A 338 -3.06 -0.96 -5.53
CA GLN A 338 -2.01 -0.59 -6.48
C GLN A 338 -0.81 0.05 -5.78
N CYS A 339 -1.06 0.87 -4.75
CA CYS A 339 -0.02 1.40 -3.87
C CYS A 339 0.78 0.26 -3.24
N ALA A 340 0.12 -0.74 -2.64
CA ALA A 340 0.81 -1.90 -2.07
C ALA A 340 1.61 -2.70 -3.10
N VAL A 341 0.98 -3.08 -4.22
CA VAL A 341 1.61 -3.88 -5.30
C VAL A 341 2.87 -3.21 -5.84
N SER A 342 2.87 -1.88 -5.99
CA SER A 342 4.05 -1.15 -6.47
C SER A 342 5.25 -1.21 -5.53
N HIS A 343 5.04 -1.53 -4.25
CA HIS A 343 6.09 -1.60 -3.23
C HIS A 343 6.44 -3.03 -2.81
N ILE A 344 5.59 -4.04 -3.07
CA ILE A 344 5.85 -5.45 -2.76
C ILE A 344 7.26 -5.93 -3.18
N PRO A 345 7.79 -5.61 -4.38
CA PRO A 345 9.12 -6.06 -4.81
C PRO A 345 10.29 -5.54 -3.94
N HIS A 346 10.05 -4.58 -3.06
CA HIS A 346 11.06 -4.02 -2.15
C HIS A 346 11.11 -4.71 -0.79
N PHE A 347 10.19 -5.64 -0.54
CA PHE A 347 10.05 -6.32 0.75
C PHE A 347 10.23 -7.82 0.60
N GLN A 348 10.69 -8.43 1.68
CA GLN A 348 10.68 -9.88 1.85
C GLN A 348 9.67 -10.22 2.94
N PHE A 349 8.65 -10.97 2.56
CA PHE A 349 7.62 -11.43 3.47
C PHE A 349 7.88 -12.88 3.87
N SER A 350 7.33 -13.29 5.01
CA SER A 350 7.34 -14.67 5.48
C SER A 350 5.92 -15.06 5.87
N PRO A 351 5.52 -16.34 5.67
CA PRO A 351 4.23 -16.81 6.16
C PRO A 351 4.10 -16.56 7.67
N ASP A 352 2.93 -16.06 8.09
CA ASP A 352 2.59 -15.83 9.49
C ASP A 352 1.10 -16.02 9.68
N ARG A 353 0.73 -17.29 9.91
CA ARG A 353 -0.66 -17.70 10.00
C ARG A 353 -1.37 -17.17 11.24
N ASP A 354 -0.66 -17.00 12.35
CA ASP A 354 -1.26 -16.49 13.59
C ASP A 354 -1.62 -15.01 13.43
N THR A 355 -0.73 -14.22 12.83
CA THR A 355 -1.04 -12.82 12.46
C THR A 355 -2.19 -12.75 11.46
N LEU A 356 -2.22 -13.63 10.45
CA LEU A 356 -3.33 -13.71 9.50
C LEU A 356 -4.68 -13.93 10.21
N ILE A 357 -4.76 -14.93 11.10
CA ILE A 357 -5.98 -15.24 11.85
C ILE A 357 -6.38 -14.06 12.73
N ARG A 358 -5.42 -13.44 13.42
CA ARG A 358 -5.66 -12.27 14.27
C ARG A 358 -6.23 -11.10 13.48
N LEU A 359 -5.61 -10.73 12.36
CA LEU A 359 -6.07 -9.61 11.52
C LEU A 359 -7.47 -9.85 10.95
N VAL A 360 -7.78 -11.09 10.52
CA VAL A 360 -9.15 -11.42 10.06
C VAL A 360 -10.15 -11.30 11.22
N ALA A 361 -9.77 -11.69 12.43
CA ALA A 361 -10.63 -11.56 13.61
C ALA A 361 -10.84 -10.10 14.07
N GLU A 362 -9.91 -9.20 13.76
CA GLU A 362 -9.99 -7.76 14.04
C GLU A 362 -10.80 -6.98 12.98
N MET A 363 -11.17 -7.59 11.85
CA MET A 363 -11.98 -6.93 10.83
C MET A 363 -13.36 -6.49 11.36
N PRO A 364 -13.90 -5.35 10.91
CA PRO A 364 -15.25 -4.90 11.32
C PRO A 364 -16.34 -5.66 10.58
N ARG A 365 -17.40 -6.14 11.25
CA ARG A 365 -18.52 -6.86 10.57
C ARG A 365 -19.09 -6.05 9.39
N SER A 366 -19.50 -6.71 8.30
CA SER A 366 -20.00 -6.04 7.09
C SER A 366 -21.17 -5.09 7.36
N VAL A 367 -22.06 -5.41 8.31
CA VAL A 367 -23.19 -4.57 8.71
C VAL A 367 -22.73 -3.22 9.29
N THR A 368 -21.56 -3.19 9.95
CA THR A 368 -20.95 -1.95 10.43
C THR A 368 -20.40 -1.13 9.27
N VAL A 369 -19.81 -1.80 8.27
CA VAL A 369 -19.24 -1.15 7.09
C VAL A 369 -20.33 -0.60 6.16
N GLN A 370 -21.37 -1.38 5.86
CA GLN A 370 -22.51 -1.00 5.01
C GLN A 370 -23.32 0.16 5.59
N LYS A 371 -23.48 0.22 6.93
CA LYS A 371 -24.15 1.36 7.58
C LYS A 371 -23.39 2.67 7.33
N ASN A 372 -22.05 2.63 7.30
CA ASN A 372 -21.25 3.80 6.98
C ASN A 372 -21.37 4.19 5.50
N THR A 373 -21.53 3.22 4.60
CA THR A 373 -21.74 3.45 3.16
C THR A 373 -23.10 4.09 2.86
N HIS A 374 -24.19 3.59 3.45
CA HIS A 374 -25.54 4.13 3.24
C HIS A 374 -25.75 5.51 3.89
N ILE A 375 -24.99 5.86 4.93
CA ILE A 375 -24.99 7.22 5.49
C ILE A 375 -24.47 8.24 4.45
N CYS A 376 -23.55 7.84 3.56
CA CYS A 376 -23.07 8.70 2.47
C CYS A 376 -24.13 8.92 1.38
N ASP A 377 -24.89 7.90 0.98
CA ASP A 377 -25.99 8.05 0.00
C ASP A 377 -27.11 9.00 0.49
N HIS A 378 -27.38 9.01 1.79
CA HIS A 378 -28.37 9.92 2.38
C HIS A 378 -27.88 11.37 2.53
N ARG A 379 -26.56 11.61 2.55
CA ARG A 379 -25.99 12.97 2.58
C ARG A 379 -25.86 13.61 1.20
N ILE A 380 -25.84 12.81 0.13
CA ILE A 380 -25.82 13.32 -1.26
C ILE A 380 -27.24 13.67 -1.74
N SER A 381 -28.29 13.03 -1.20
CA SER A 381 -29.69 13.26 -1.60
C SER A 381 -30.40 14.45 -0.91
N THR A 382 -29.73 15.24 -0.08
CA THR A 382 -30.35 16.37 0.66
C THR A 382 -29.97 17.77 0.17
N ILE A 383 -29.24 17.92 -0.94
CA ILE A 383 -28.87 19.25 -1.49
C ILE A 383 -29.72 19.69 -2.70
N GLU A 384 -30.51 18.82 -3.33
CA GLU A 384 -31.29 19.18 -4.54
C GLU A 384 -32.76 19.58 -4.34
N ASN A 385 -33.24 19.78 -3.10
CA ASN A 385 -34.62 20.27 -2.87
C ASN A 385 -34.67 21.62 -2.13
N SER A 386 -33.87 22.58 -2.57
CA SER A 386 -34.05 23.98 -2.17
C SER A 386 -33.70 24.97 -3.29
N LYS A 387 -34.48 24.95 -4.39
CA LYS A 387 -34.80 26.15 -5.19
C LYS A 387 -36.20 26.03 -5.77
#